data_AF-A0A0X3S6Q9-F1
#
_entry.id   AF-A0A0X3S6Q9-F1
#
_cell.length_a   1.000
_cell.length_b   1.000
_cell.length_c   1.000
_cell.angle_alpha   90.00
_cell.angle_beta   90.00
_cell.angle_gamma   90.00
#
_symmetry.space_group_name_H-M   'P 1'
#
loop_
_entity.id
_entity.type
_entity.pdbx_description
1 polymer ?
#
loop_
_entity_poly.entity_id
_entity_poly.type
_entity_poly.pdbx_seq_one_letter_code
_entity_poly.pdbx_strand_id
1 'polypeptide(L)'
;MRQRAAVLCGAAVVVAGMLTAVPADASASHTAQGAQPTWKKCGTTKYPTLQCASVTVPLDYANPRGQQITLALSRVPHTAQTYQGPLLVNPGGPGGSGLTLAGYVASALPKAVASQYDVIGFDPRGVGKSKPALNCKSGYFDPVRPDTVPRLPSLERANLSRVASFAKACAAKYAGVLPFIDTVSAVRDMDAIRQALGAQQLNYYSYSYGTYLGAVYAKLFPQRVRRLVLDSMVDPTGVWYEDNIQQDYAFNDRHRAFLAWVAEHDATYRLGTDPALVEAKWYAMRSALAKRPAQKTVGASELEDTYIPGGYYNGRWPRLAEAFAAYANNGNSGPLVAAYKALGAVDASGDNGYSIYAAVQCRDASWPRDWAQWRKDNWAAYAKAPFMVWSNAWYNAPCAFWPTSSLRPVDVSNDALPPALLFQATDDAATPYQGGVTVHHLLRGSSLVVEDGGGNHGISLSGNACLDKYLVAYLDKGTVPHGTGDIDAVCPKLPDPTPAKTKSASVEDRGATLHGLLGSRG
;
A
#
# COMPACT_ATOMS: atom_id res chain seq x y z
N MET A 1 -77.65 56.21 -15.36
CA MET A 1 -78.04 54.81 -15.56
C MET A 1 -77.35 53.95 -14.51
N ARG A 2 -78.16 53.20 -13.75
CA ARG A 2 -77.91 51.98 -12.95
C ARG A 2 -76.49 51.70 -12.39
N GLN A 3 -76.42 51.82 -11.05
CA GLN A 3 -75.97 50.84 -10.06
C GLN A 3 -74.89 49.78 -10.44
N ARG A 4 -73.82 49.69 -9.63
CA ARG A 4 -73.55 48.64 -8.60
C ARG A 4 -72.10 48.81 -8.10
N ALA A 5 -71.92 49.22 -6.85
CA ALA A 5 -71.66 48.35 -5.67
C ALA A 5 -70.14 48.09 -5.52
N ALA A 6 -69.46 48.74 -4.56
CA ALA A 6 -69.31 48.30 -3.17
C ALA A 6 -68.00 47.50 -3.01
N VAL A 7 -67.13 47.66 -2.01
CA VAL A 7 -67.19 48.30 -0.69
C VAL A 7 -65.74 48.31 -0.14
N LEU A 8 -65.36 49.44 0.48
CA LEU A 8 -64.62 49.67 1.75
C LEU A 8 -63.45 48.74 2.17
N CYS A 9 -62.49 49.13 2.99
CA CYS A 9 -62.02 50.37 3.64
C CYS A 9 -60.64 50.01 4.23
N GLY A 10 -59.72 50.97 4.40
CA GLY A 10 -59.40 51.55 5.72
C GLY A 10 -58.47 50.62 6.54
N ALA A 11 -57.43 51.06 7.23
CA ALA A 11 -57.00 52.40 7.58
C ALA A 11 -55.58 52.30 8.17
N ALA A 12 -54.92 53.46 8.20
CA ALA A 12 -54.15 54.01 9.30
C ALA A 12 -52.89 53.28 9.84
N VAL A 13 -51.80 54.03 9.74
CA VAL A 13 -50.51 53.86 10.40
C VAL A 13 -50.62 54.21 11.88
N VAL A 14 -50.10 53.35 12.76
CA VAL A 14 -49.65 53.70 14.11
C VAL A 14 -48.26 53.09 14.32
N VAL A 15 -47.31 53.94 14.67
CA VAL A 15 -45.91 53.62 14.97
C VAL A 15 -45.80 53.05 16.38
N ALA A 16 -45.13 51.89 16.52
CA ALA A 16 -44.59 51.43 17.79
C ALA A 16 -43.27 50.70 17.53
N GLY A 17 -42.20 51.16 18.20
CA GLY A 17 -40.85 50.65 18.03
C GLY A 17 -40.69 49.21 18.52
N MET A 18 -39.83 48.46 17.83
CA MET A 18 -39.24 47.24 18.34
C MET A 18 -37.77 47.19 17.94
N LEU A 19 -36.93 46.97 18.95
CA LEU A 19 -35.53 46.59 18.84
C LEU A 19 -35.41 45.40 17.89
N THR A 20 -34.67 45.56 16.79
CA THR A 20 -34.24 44.44 15.97
C THR A 20 -33.16 43.67 16.73
N ALA A 21 -33.57 42.59 17.39
CA ALA A 21 -32.63 41.54 17.77
C ALA A 21 -32.00 41.00 16.48
N VAL A 22 -30.70 41.23 16.33
CA VAL A 22 -29.87 40.57 15.32
C VAL A 22 -30.02 39.06 15.57
N PRO A 23 -30.42 38.23 14.59
CA PRO A 23 -30.30 36.80 14.77
C PRO A 23 -28.81 36.51 14.90
N ALA A 24 -28.39 36.07 16.08
CA ALA A 24 -27.10 35.44 16.25
C ALA A 24 -27.09 34.24 15.30
N ASP A 25 -26.31 34.33 14.22
CA ASP A 25 -25.90 33.17 13.45
C ASP A 25 -25.15 32.26 14.39
N ALA A 26 -25.89 31.36 15.03
CA ALA A 26 -25.34 30.19 15.66
C ALA A 26 -24.68 29.38 14.54
N SER A 27 -23.38 29.63 14.35
CA SER A 27 -22.46 28.72 13.70
C SER A 27 -22.53 27.40 14.46
N ALA A 28 -23.47 26.55 14.08
CA ALA A 28 -23.55 25.18 14.50
C ALA A 28 -22.38 24.43 13.85
N SER A 29 -21.19 24.60 14.44
CA SER A 29 -20.13 23.62 14.32
C SER A 29 -20.56 22.39 15.12
N HIS A 30 -21.53 21.65 14.59
CA HIS A 30 -21.77 20.28 15.00
C HIS A 30 -20.69 19.42 14.35
N THR A 31 -19.46 19.52 14.87
CA THR A 31 -18.52 18.41 14.77
C THR A 31 -19.17 17.26 15.52
N ALA A 32 -19.62 16.24 14.80
CA ALA A 32 -19.95 14.96 15.40
C ALA A 32 -18.69 14.44 16.09
N GLN A 33 -18.54 14.75 17.38
CA GLN A 33 -17.54 14.12 18.23
C GLN A 33 -17.94 12.65 18.33
N GLY A 34 -17.37 11.83 17.44
CA GLY A 34 -17.52 10.39 17.50
C GLY A 34 -17.12 9.92 18.88
N ALA A 35 -17.89 8.99 19.46
CA ALA A 35 -17.57 8.42 20.75
C ALA A 35 -16.12 7.89 20.76
N GLN A 36 -15.40 8.16 21.84
CA GLN A 36 -14.02 7.66 21.98
C GLN A 36 -14.00 6.13 21.87
N PRO A 37 -12.99 5.55 21.20
CA PRO A 37 -12.93 4.11 21.00
C PRO A 37 -12.74 3.37 22.33
N THR A 38 -13.58 2.36 22.56
CA THR A 38 -13.46 1.47 23.72
C THR A 38 -12.39 0.41 23.46
N TRP A 39 -11.25 0.55 24.13
CA TRP A 39 -10.10 -0.35 23.98
C TRP A 39 -10.25 -1.63 24.81
N LYS A 40 -9.93 -2.77 24.20
CA LYS A 40 -9.83 -4.09 24.87
C LYS A 40 -8.53 -4.80 24.48
N LYS A 41 -8.09 -5.80 25.24
CA LYS A 41 -6.94 -6.62 24.81
C LYS A 41 -7.25 -7.30 23.48
N CYS A 42 -6.29 -7.29 22.54
CA CYS A 42 -6.44 -8.00 21.26
C CYS A 42 -6.32 -9.52 21.41
N GLY A 43 -5.72 -10.02 22.50
CA GLY A 43 -5.53 -11.46 22.74
C GLY A 43 -4.41 -12.09 21.91
N THR A 44 -3.44 -11.30 21.42
CA THR A 44 -2.25 -11.81 20.72
C THR A 44 -1.09 -12.04 21.69
N THR A 45 -0.37 -13.15 21.51
CA THR A 45 0.84 -13.48 22.29
C THR A 45 2.08 -12.76 21.76
N LYS A 46 2.13 -12.47 20.45
CA LYS A 46 3.27 -11.78 19.81
C LYS A 46 3.43 -10.35 20.31
N TYR A 47 2.32 -9.65 20.56
CA TYR A 47 2.29 -8.27 21.06
C TYR A 47 1.34 -8.14 22.26
N PRO A 48 1.75 -8.55 23.48
CA PRO A 48 0.84 -8.70 24.63
C PRO A 48 0.22 -7.39 25.12
N THR A 49 0.83 -6.24 24.81
CA THR A 49 0.33 -4.90 25.15
C THR A 49 -0.65 -4.35 24.12
N LEU A 50 -0.86 -5.03 22.99
CA LEU A 50 -1.72 -4.57 21.91
C LEU A 50 -3.19 -4.58 22.33
N GLN A 51 -3.83 -3.43 22.20
CA GLN A 51 -5.24 -3.20 22.43
C GLN A 51 -5.97 -3.03 21.11
N CYS A 52 -7.22 -3.45 21.03
CA CYS A 52 -8.06 -3.41 19.84
C CYS A 52 -9.31 -2.59 20.14
N ALA A 53 -9.78 -1.83 19.16
CA ALA A 53 -11.01 -1.06 19.23
C ALA A 53 -11.59 -0.91 17.81
N SER A 54 -12.68 -0.15 17.70
CA SER A 54 -13.26 0.22 16.42
C SER A 54 -13.81 1.63 16.45
N VAL A 55 -13.81 2.29 15.29
CA VAL A 55 -14.42 3.61 15.08
C VAL A 55 -15.46 3.49 13.98
N THR A 56 -16.61 4.13 14.17
CA THR A 56 -17.67 4.19 13.16
C THR A 56 -17.54 5.48 12.36
N VAL A 57 -17.56 5.38 11.04
CA VAL A 57 -17.43 6.50 10.10
C VAL A 57 -18.50 6.38 9.00
N PRO A 58 -18.91 7.48 8.34
CA PRO A 58 -19.83 7.38 7.21
C PRO A 58 -19.14 6.70 6.03
N LEU A 59 -19.88 5.87 5.31
CA LEU A 59 -19.43 5.33 4.02
C LEU A 59 -19.18 6.48 3.04
N ASP A 60 -20.16 7.39 2.95
CA ASP A 60 -20.13 8.58 2.11
C ASP A 60 -20.01 9.84 2.97
N TYR A 61 -18.88 10.53 2.87
CA TYR A 61 -18.65 11.78 3.60
C TYR A 61 -19.49 12.97 3.10
N ALA A 62 -20.08 12.89 1.89
CA ALA A 62 -21.08 13.86 1.44
C ALA A 62 -22.45 13.62 2.08
N ASN A 63 -22.69 12.42 2.63
CA ASN A 63 -23.90 12.08 3.37
C ASN A 63 -23.54 11.47 4.76
N PRO A 64 -23.10 12.30 5.72
CA PRO A 64 -22.57 11.82 7.00
C PRO A 64 -23.59 11.15 7.92
N ARG A 65 -24.89 11.22 7.60
CA ARG A 65 -25.98 10.51 8.29
C ARG A 65 -26.47 9.26 7.55
N GLY A 66 -25.80 8.90 6.46
CA GLY A 66 -26.14 7.76 5.62
C GLY A 66 -25.64 6.43 6.17
N GLN A 67 -25.29 5.51 5.27
CA GLN A 67 -24.74 4.22 5.66
C GLN A 67 -23.43 4.41 6.43
N GLN A 68 -23.34 3.78 7.59
CA GLN A 68 -22.14 3.75 8.41
C GLN A 68 -21.30 2.50 8.12
N ILE A 69 -19.98 2.65 8.25
CA ILE A 69 -19.00 1.55 8.23
C ILE A 69 -18.17 1.57 9.51
N THR A 70 -17.52 0.45 9.80
CA THR A 70 -16.68 0.30 10.99
C THR A 70 -15.24 0.10 10.57
N LEU A 71 -14.34 0.91 11.13
CA LEU A 71 -12.90 0.76 10.99
C LEU A 71 -12.36 -0.01 12.19
N ALA A 72 -11.54 -1.02 11.94
CA ALA A 72 -10.83 -1.73 13.00
C ALA A 72 -9.53 -1.01 13.34
N LEU A 73 -9.29 -0.82 14.64
CA LEU A 73 -8.09 -0.18 15.16
C LEU A 73 -7.37 -1.11 16.13
N SER A 74 -6.06 -0.91 16.23
CA SER A 74 -5.18 -1.47 17.24
C SER A 74 -4.32 -0.36 17.83
N ARG A 75 -3.85 -0.54 19.07
CA ARG A 75 -2.99 0.40 19.77
C ARG A 75 -1.99 -0.30 20.67
N VAL A 76 -0.74 0.14 20.63
CA VAL A 76 0.17 0.01 21.77
C VAL A 76 0.17 1.34 22.52
N PRO A 77 -0.31 1.40 23.78
CA PRO A 77 -0.46 2.66 24.49
C PRO A 77 0.89 3.22 24.94
N HIS A 78 0.99 4.55 25.00
CA HIS A 78 2.13 5.24 25.60
C HIS A 78 2.27 4.87 27.08
N THR A 79 3.48 4.95 27.60
CA THR A 79 3.82 4.66 29.00
C THR A 79 4.70 5.73 29.64
N ALA A 80 5.26 6.64 28.85
CA ALA A 80 6.04 7.78 29.33
C ALA A 80 5.11 8.90 29.83
N GLN A 81 5.64 9.76 30.71
CA GLN A 81 4.95 10.99 31.10
C GLN A 81 4.88 12.01 29.95
N THR A 82 5.91 12.04 29.10
CA THR A 82 5.90 12.84 27.86
C THR A 82 5.03 12.14 26.82
N TYR A 83 3.99 12.83 26.34
CA TYR A 83 3.08 12.32 25.32
C TYR A 83 3.19 13.12 24.02
N GLN A 84 3.49 12.42 22.93
CA GLN A 84 3.70 12.99 21.59
C GLN A 84 2.45 12.91 20.70
N GLY A 85 1.35 12.33 21.22
CA GLY A 85 0.12 12.09 20.46
C GLY A 85 0.04 10.69 19.83
N PRO A 86 -1.03 10.41 19.07
CA PRO A 86 -1.14 9.17 18.32
C PRO A 86 -0.17 9.15 17.13
N LEU A 87 0.46 7.99 16.90
CA LEU A 87 1.26 7.68 15.72
C LEU A 87 0.50 6.63 14.89
N LEU A 88 -0.20 7.07 13.85
CA LEU A 88 -0.90 6.15 12.94
C LEU A 88 0.12 5.48 12.01
N VAL A 89 0.00 4.16 11.86
CA VAL A 89 0.86 3.37 10.99
C VAL A 89 0.08 2.67 9.89
N ASN A 90 0.67 2.59 8.69
CA ASN A 90 0.07 1.90 7.54
C ASN A 90 1.11 1.16 6.70
N PRO A 91 0.89 -0.13 6.35
CA PRO A 91 1.85 -0.93 5.58
C PRO A 91 1.76 -0.69 4.07
N GLY A 92 0.74 -0.01 3.58
CA GLY A 92 0.45 0.12 2.16
C GLY A 92 -0.41 -1.02 1.59
N GLY A 93 0.00 -1.56 0.46
CA GLY A 93 -0.84 -2.35 -0.45
C GLY A 93 -1.15 -1.54 -1.71
N PRO A 94 -2.35 -0.94 -1.89
CA PRO A 94 -3.47 -0.86 -0.96
C PRO A 94 -4.09 -2.22 -0.61
N GLY A 95 -4.72 -2.31 0.57
CA GLY A 95 -5.33 -3.55 1.06
C GLY A 95 -4.56 -4.24 2.19
N GLY A 96 -3.39 -3.73 2.59
CA GLY A 96 -2.64 -4.23 3.74
C GLY A 96 -3.28 -3.86 5.08
N SER A 97 -3.34 -4.81 6.01
CA SER A 97 -3.86 -4.59 7.37
C SER A 97 -2.83 -3.89 8.25
N GLY A 98 -3.19 -2.75 8.84
CA GLY A 98 -2.32 -2.00 9.74
C GLY A 98 -2.30 -2.52 11.18
N LEU A 99 -3.17 -3.47 11.55
CA LEU A 99 -3.38 -3.83 12.96
C LEU A 99 -2.14 -4.43 13.64
N THR A 100 -1.42 -5.31 12.95
CA THR A 100 -0.21 -5.93 13.50
C THR A 100 1.03 -5.05 13.34
N LEU A 101 1.00 -4.11 12.40
CA LEU A 101 2.09 -3.15 12.18
C LEU A 101 2.32 -2.26 13.40
N ALA A 102 1.26 -1.90 14.13
CA ALA A 102 1.38 -1.12 15.36
C ALA A 102 2.25 -1.81 16.42
N GLY A 103 2.03 -3.11 16.61
CA GLY A 103 2.84 -3.94 17.52
C GLY A 103 4.30 -4.01 17.06
N TYR A 104 4.51 -4.17 15.76
CA TYR A 104 5.85 -4.20 15.17
C TYR A 104 6.60 -2.88 15.40
N VAL A 105 6.03 -1.75 14.96
CA VAL A 105 6.64 -0.42 15.08
C VAL A 105 6.95 -0.08 16.54
N ALA A 106 6.00 -0.31 17.46
CA ALA A 106 6.23 -0.07 18.88
C ALA A 106 7.36 -0.94 19.47
N SER A 107 7.55 -2.16 18.96
CA SER A 107 8.61 -3.07 19.40
C SER A 107 9.97 -2.80 18.77
N ALA A 108 9.99 -2.28 17.53
CA ALA A 108 11.21 -2.05 16.76
C ALA A 108 11.86 -0.70 17.08
N LEU A 109 11.06 0.31 17.46
CA LEU A 109 11.56 1.60 17.95
C LEU A 109 12.26 1.46 19.31
N PRO A 110 13.27 2.30 19.61
CA PRO A 110 13.82 2.40 20.95
C PRO A 110 12.73 2.69 21.98
N LYS A 111 12.74 1.99 23.11
CA LYS A 111 11.72 2.10 24.16
C LYS A 111 11.49 3.55 24.62
N ALA A 112 12.56 4.35 24.69
CA ALA A 112 12.49 5.76 25.07
C ALA A 112 11.65 6.63 24.11
N VAL A 113 11.58 6.26 22.83
CA VAL A 113 10.75 6.94 21.83
C VAL A 113 9.37 6.30 21.77
N ALA A 114 9.29 4.97 21.62
CA ALA A 114 8.02 4.25 21.51
C ALA A 114 7.07 4.52 22.67
N SER A 115 7.61 4.63 23.89
CA SER A 115 6.82 4.89 25.10
C SER A 115 6.14 6.27 25.14
N GLN A 116 6.51 7.21 24.27
CA GLN A 116 5.91 8.54 24.19
C GLN A 116 4.68 8.61 23.26
N TYR A 117 4.38 7.54 22.53
CA TYR A 117 3.31 7.50 21.53
C TYR A 117 2.26 6.46 21.86
N ASP A 118 1.02 6.80 21.54
CA ASP A 118 0.02 5.78 21.24
C ASP A 118 0.27 5.31 19.80
N VAL A 119 0.90 4.15 19.59
CA VAL A 119 1.14 3.62 18.25
C VAL A 119 -0.12 2.94 17.75
N ILE A 120 -0.78 3.52 16.75
CA ILE A 120 -2.10 3.13 16.26
C ILE A 120 -2.00 2.46 14.91
N GLY A 121 -2.44 1.20 14.82
CA GLY A 121 -2.64 0.51 13.56
C GLY A 121 -4.11 0.55 13.19
N PHE A 122 -4.44 0.70 11.92
CA PHE A 122 -5.83 0.67 11.47
C PHE A 122 -5.96 -0.12 10.18
N ASP A 123 -7.11 -0.76 10.01
CA ASP A 123 -7.53 -1.31 8.73
C ASP A 123 -8.35 -0.25 8.00
N PRO A 124 -7.92 0.22 6.80
CA PRO A 124 -8.75 1.11 5.99
C PRO A 124 -10.13 0.51 5.69
N ARG A 125 -11.06 1.36 5.25
CA ARG A 125 -12.39 0.92 4.78
C ARG A 125 -12.27 -0.28 3.83
N GLY A 126 -12.98 -1.36 4.13
CA GLY A 126 -12.95 -2.58 3.31
C GLY A 126 -11.85 -3.59 3.64
N VAL A 127 -10.81 -3.21 4.40
CA VAL A 127 -9.64 -4.04 4.70
C VAL A 127 -9.85 -4.89 5.95
N GLY A 128 -9.39 -6.14 5.91
CA GLY A 128 -9.17 -7.00 7.07
C GLY A 128 -10.39 -7.10 7.99
N LYS A 129 -10.27 -6.51 9.19
CA LYS A 129 -11.30 -6.53 10.23
C LYS A 129 -12.30 -5.37 10.13
N SER A 130 -12.05 -4.36 9.32
CA SER A 130 -13.02 -3.30 9.01
C SER A 130 -14.25 -3.87 8.31
N LYS A 131 -15.41 -3.22 8.48
CA LYS A 131 -16.72 -3.72 8.01
C LYS A 131 -17.43 -2.69 7.12
N PRO A 132 -17.91 -3.10 5.93
CA PRO A 132 -17.80 -4.45 5.34
C PRO A 132 -16.35 -4.78 4.93
N ALA A 133 -15.94 -6.04 5.06
CA ALA A 133 -14.66 -6.52 4.51
C ALA A 133 -14.91 -7.03 3.09
N LEU A 134 -14.16 -6.53 2.10
CA LEU A 134 -14.40 -6.88 0.70
C LEU A 134 -13.79 -8.24 0.34
N ASN A 135 -14.53 -9.06 -0.38
CA ASN A 135 -14.00 -10.21 -1.10
C ASN A 135 -14.82 -10.38 -2.39
N CYS A 136 -14.28 -9.82 -3.48
CA CYS A 136 -14.96 -9.84 -4.77
C CYS A 136 -15.13 -11.27 -5.29
N LYS A 137 -14.07 -12.08 -5.25
CA LYS A 137 -14.06 -13.43 -5.79
C LYS A 137 -13.01 -14.28 -5.08
N SER A 138 -13.46 -15.11 -4.15
CA SER A 138 -12.61 -16.08 -3.46
C SER A 138 -11.95 -17.03 -4.47
N GLY A 139 -10.68 -17.38 -4.24
CA GLY A 139 -9.95 -18.31 -5.11
C GLY A 139 -9.60 -17.71 -6.47
N TYR A 140 -9.60 -16.38 -6.62
CA TYR A 140 -9.23 -15.73 -7.87
C TYR A 140 -7.80 -16.07 -8.33
N PHE A 141 -6.93 -16.40 -7.37
CA PHE A 141 -5.55 -16.82 -7.58
C PHE A 141 -5.34 -18.33 -7.42
N ASP A 142 -6.41 -19.15 -7.42
CA ASP A 142 -6.26 -20.60 -7.33
C ASP A 142 -5.42 -21.14 -8.49
N PRO A 143 -4.39 -21.96 -8.21
CA PRO A 143 -3.57 -22.57 -9.24
C PRO A 143 -4.31 -23.72 -9.93
N VAL A 144 -4.00 -24.05 -11.19
CA VAL A 144 -2.99 -23.45 -12.06
C VAL A 144 -3.64 -22.40 -12.96
N ARG A 145 -3.10 -21.19 -12.99
CA ARG A 145 -3.64 -20.09 -13.80
C ARG A 145 -3.12 -20.15 -15.25
N PRO A 146 -3.85 -19.58 -16.23
CA PRO A 146 -3.34 -19.45 -17.59
C PRO A 146 -2.00 -18.70 -17.60
N ASP A 147 -1.10 -19.06 -18.52
CA ASP A 147 0.18 -18.34 -18.73
C ASP A 147 -0.10 -16.85 -18.95
N THR A 148 0.66 -16.00 -18.26
CA THR A 148 0.53 -14.55 -18.32
C THR A 148 0.95 -14.00 -19.67
N VAL A 149 1.95 -14.56 -20.35
CA VAL A 149 2.42 -14.00 -21.63
C VAL A 149 1.47 -14.43 -22.75
N PRO A 150 0.74 -13.50 -23.40
CA PRO A 150 -0.31 -13.82 -24.37
C PRO A 150 0.28 -14.16 -25.75
N ARG A 151 1.10 -15.22 -25.83
CA ARG A 151 1.69 -15.71 -27.09
C ARG A 151 0.65 -16.29 -28.06
N LEU A 152 -0.52 -16.65 -27.53
CA LEU A 152 -1.64 -17.20 -28.28
C LEU A 152 -2.91 -16.38 -27.99
N PRO A 153 -3.77 -16.15 -28.99
CA PRO A 153 -5.05 -15.46 -28.78
C PRO A 153 -5.95 -16.15 -27.73
N SER A 154 -5.83 -17.47 -27.54
CA SER A 154 -6.57 -18.20 -26.51
C SER A 154 -6.13 -17.84 -25.08
N LEU A 155 -4.84 -17.61 -24.85
CA LEU A 155 -4.31 -17.18 -23.55
C LEU A 155 -4.78 -15.77 -23.21
N GLU A 156 -4.71 -14.85 -24.18
CA GLU A 156 -5.22 -13.48 -24.01
C GLU A 156 -6.72 -13.50 -23.65
N ARG A 157 -7.54 -14.26 -24.40
CA ARG A 157 -8.98 -14.40 -24.10
C ARG A 157 -9.25 -15.01 -22.73
N ALA A 158 -8.48 -16.02 -22.31
CA ALA A 158 -8.65 -16.66 -21.01
C ALA A 158 -8.37 -15.67 -19.86
N ASN A 159 -7.27 -14.92 -19.96
CA ASN A 159 -6.92 -13.92 -18.96
C ASN A 159 -7.91 -12.74 -18.97
N LEU A 160 -8.34 -12.24 -20.13
CA LEU A 160 -9.40 -11.23 -20.26
C LEU A 160 -10.71 -11.67 -19.60
N SER A 161 -11.13 -12.91 -19.84
CA SER A 161 -12.33 -13.46 -19.20
C SER A 161 -12.17 -13.50 -17.68
N ARG A 162 -10.99 -13.90 -17.18
CA ARG A 162 -10.70 -13.95 -15.75
C ARG A 162 -10.77 -12.57 -15.10
N VAL A 163 -10.11 -11.55 -15.65
CA VAL A 163 -10.09 -10.18 -15.09
C VAL A 163 -11.48 -9.51 -15.18
N ALA A 164 -12.21 -9.68 -16.28
CA ALA A 164 -13.57 -9.18 -16.41
C ALA A 164 -14.53 -9.87 -15.43
N SER A 165 -14.35 -11.18 -15.19
CA SER A 165 -15.16 -11.92 -14.22
C SER A 165 -14.93 -11.44 -12.78
N PHE A 166 -13.72 -10.99 -12.45
CA PHE A 166 -13.41 -10.42 -11.14
C PHE A 166 -14.10 -9.07 -10.95
N ALA A 167 -13.95 -8.16 -11.91
CA ALA A 167 -14.61 -6.85 -11.88
C ALA A 167 -16.15 -6.99 -11.79
N LYS A 168 -16.74 -7.92 -12.56
CA LYS A 168 -18.18 -8.23 -12.49
C LYS A 168 -18.59 -8.77 -11.11
N ALA A 169 -17.77 -9.63 -10.51
CA ALA A 169 -18.06 -10.17 -9.17
C ALA A 169 -17.98 -9.08 -8.09
N CYS A 170 -17.01 -8.15 -8.19
CA CYS A 170 -16.98 -6.96 -7.34
C CYS A 170 -18.25 -6.12 -7.50
N ALA A 171 -18.64 -5.83 -8.74
CA ALA A 171 -19.83 -5.04 -9.04
C ALA A 171 -21.10 -5.66 -8.43
N ALA A 172 -21.29 -6.98 -8.62
CA ALA A 172 -22.45 -7.69 -8.13
C ALA A 172 -22.55 -7.70 -6.59
N LYS A 173 -21.41 -7.83 -5.89
CA LYS A 173 -21.39 -7.93 -4.42
C LYS A 173 -21.36 -6.57 -3.71
N TYR A 174 -20.73 -5.56 -4.31
CA TYR A 174 -20.33 -4.34 -3.61
C TYR A 174 -20.68 -3.06 -4.36
N ALA A 175 -21.65 -3.08 -5.30
CA ALA A 175 -22.07 -1.89 -6.06
C ALA A 175 -22.29 -0.62 -5.20
N GLY A 176 -22.89 -0.76 -4.01
CA GLY A 176 -23.14 0.38 -3.10
C GLY A 176 -21.92 0.85 -2.29
N VAL A 177 -20.83 0.08 -2.26
CA VAL A 177 -19.64 0.35 -1.44
C VAL A 177 -18.45 0.79 -2.30
N LEU A 178 -18.26 0.17 -3.47
CA LEU A 178 -17.17 0.46 -4.40
C LEU A 178 -16.99 1.95 -4.74
N PRO A 179 -18.04 2.78 -4.84
CA PRO A 179 -17.86 4.20 -5.09
C PRO A 179 -17.14 4.97 -3.98
N PHE A 180 -16.88 4.34 -2.83
CA PHE A 180 -16.28 5.00 -1.67
C PHE A 180 -15.04 4.25 -1.18
N ILE A 181 -14.55 3.25 -1.92
CA ILE A 181 -13.27 2.60 -1.64
C ILE A 181 -12.20 3.30 -2.47
N ASP A 182 -11.68 4.39 -1.93
CA ASP A 182 -10.71 5.29 -2.56
C ASP A 182 -9.82 5.98 -1.50
N THR A 183 -8.68 6.52 -1.93
CA THR A 183 -7.70 7.18 -1.06
C THR A 183 -8.29 8.38 -0.33
N VAL A 184 -9.06 9.23 -1.01
CA VAL A 184 -9.61 10.46 -0.40
C VAL A 184 -10.56 10.12 0.73
N SER A 185 -11.41 9.12 0.54
CA SER A 185 -12.33 8.63 1.55
C SER A 185 -11.59 7.96 2.72
N ALA A 186 -10.53 7.20 2.47
CA ALA A 186 -9.65 6.64 3.50
C ALA A 186 -8.87 7.73 4.28
N VAL A 187 -8.49 8.83 3.64
CA VAL A 187 -7.85 9.97 4.32
C VAL A 187 -8.83 10.70 5.25
N ARG A 188 -10.11 10.81 4.87
CA ARG A 188 -11.15 11.33 5.77
C ARG A 188 -11.40 10.39 6.95
N ASP A 189 -11.26 9.08 6.75
CA ASP A 189 -11.29 8.09 7.83
C ASP A 189 -10.15 8.33 8.82
N MET A 190 -8.93 8.60 8.35
CA MET A 190 -7.79 8.92 9.22
C MET A 190 -8.07 10.16 10.08
N ASP A 191 -8.70 11.19 9.52
CA ASP A 191 -9.07 12.37 10.30
C ASP A 191 -10.21 12.09 11.29
N ALA A 192 -11.17 11.23 10.94
CA ALA A 192 -12.20 10.77 11.88
C ALA A 192 -11.58 9.95 13.03
N ILE A 193 -10.57 9.12 12.75
CA ILE A 193 -9.78 8.43 13.78
C ILE A 193 -9.07 9.44 14.69
N ARG A 194 -8.40 10.45 14.13
CA ARG A 194 -7.78 11.54 14.92
C ARG A 194 -8.78 12.17 15.89
N GLN A 195 -9.96 12.52 15.40
CA GLN A 195 -11.02 13.12 16.20
C GLN A 195 -11.51 12.17 17.30
N ALA A 196 -11.75 10.90 16.99
CA ALA A 196 -12.18 9.89 17.95
C ALA A 196 -11.12 9.63 19.04
N LEU A 197 -9.84 9.79 18.73
CA LEU A 197 -8.73 9.73 19.68
C LEU A 197 -8.57 11.01 20.51
N GLY A 198 -9.36 12.06 20.26
CA GLY A 198 -9.25 13.35 20.93
C GLY A 198 -7.98 14.13 20.61
N ALA A 199 -7.28 13.78 19.52
CA ALA A 199 -6.02 14.40 19.14
C ALA A 199 -6.24 15.66 18.30
N GLN A 200 -5.46 16.71 18.54
CA GLN A 200 -5.49 17.92 17.71
C GLN A 200 -4.77 17.69 16.37
N GLN A 201 -3.60 17.06 16.41
CA GLN A 201 -2.78 16.70 15.25
C GLN A 201 -2.41 15.21 15.28
N LEU A 202 -2.03 14.67 14.12
CA LEU A 202 -1.53 13.30 13.97
C LEU A 202 -0.03 13.27 13.73
N ASN A 203 0.61 12.22 14.27
CA ASN A 203 1.86 11.70 13.73
C ASN A 203 1.50 10.54 12.81
N TYR A 204 2.17 10.41 11.66
CA TYR A 204 1.91 9.35 10.69
C TYR A 204 3.21 8.74 10.20
N TYR A 205 3.26 7.41 10.13
CA TYR A 205 4.40 6.64 9.64
C TYR A 205 3.93 5.50 8.75
N SER A 206 4.33 5.51 7.49
CA SER A 206 3.84 4.54 6.52
C SER A 206 4.89 4.06 5.54
N TYR A 207 4.52 2.98 4.86
CA TYR A 207 5.28 2.36 3.79
C TYR A 207 4.45 2.30 2.51
N SER A 208 5.10 2.28 1.35
CA SER A 208 4.47 1.89 0.07
C SER A 208 3.26 2.77 -0.27
N TYR A 209 2.11 2.23 -0.71
CA TYR A 209 0.85 2.96 -0.90
C TYR A 209 0.46 3.85 0.29
N GLY A 210 0.81 3.47 1.52
CA GLY A 210 0.56 4.30 2.71
C GLY A 210 1.26 5.65 2.63
N THR A 211 2.29 5.79 1.79
CA THR A 211 2.96 7.07 1.53
C THR A 211 2.11 8.02 0.71
N TYR A 212 1.39 7.52 -0.31
CA TYR A 212 0.40 8.30 -1.04
C TYR A 212 -0.76 8.72 -0.13
N LEU A 213 -1.23 7.79 0.73
CA LEU A 213 -2.25 8.09 1.75
C LEU A 213 -1.79 9.23 2.69
N GLY A 214 -0.52 9.20 3.14
CA GLY A 214 0.08 10.24 3.97
C GLY A 214 0.21 11.58 3.25
N ALA A 215 0.65 11.59 1.99
CA ALA A 215 0.76 12.81 1.18
C ALA A 215 -0.62 13.46 0.92
N VAL A 216 -1.65 12.66 0.62
CA VAL A 216 -3.02 13.15 0.47
C VAL A 216 -3.59 13.65 1.81
N TYR A 217 -3.33 12.98 2.93
CA TYR A 217 -3.71 13.50 4.25
C TYR A 217 -3.06 14.87 4.53
N ALA A 218 -1.77 14.98 4.26
CA ALA A 218 -1.02 16.20 4.46
C ALA A 218 -1.54 17.34 3.58
N LYS A 219 -1.97 17.05 2.34
CA LYS A 219 -2.61 18.02 1.46
C LYS A 219 -3.99 18.47 1.96
N LEU A 220 -4.84 17.55 2.39
CA LEU A 220 -6.22 17.85 2.78
C LEU A 220 -6.33 18.45 4.20
N PHE A 221 -5.37 18.13 5.07
CA PHE A 221 -5.37 18.53 6.48
C PHE A 221 -3.98 19.00 6.97
N PRO A 222 -3.30 19.95 6.30
CA PRO A 222 -1.92 20.31 6.61
C PRO A 222 -1.72 20.77 8.06
N GLN A 223 -2.66 21.55 8.59
CA GLN A 223 -2.67 22.04 9.96
C GLN A 223 -2.84 20.94 11.03
N ARG A 224 -3.20 19.72 10.60
CA ARG A 224 -3.42 18.56 11.47
C ARG A 224 -2.27 17.57 11.42
N VAL A 225 -1.20 17.88 10.69
CA VAL A 225 0.02 17.07 10.64
C VAL A 225 1.03 17.59 11.67
N ARG A 226 1.51 16.70 12.53
CA ARG A 226 2.59 16.98 13.48
C ARG A 226 3.92 16.40 13.03
N ARG A 227 3.92 15.11 12.69
CA ARG A 227 5.08 14.37 12.15
C ARG A 227 4.61 13.49 11.00
N LEU A 228 5.37 13.46 9.92
CA LEU A 228 5.07 12.69 8.72
C LEU A 228 6.32 11.92 8.30
N VAL A 229 6.28 10.60 8.41
CA VAL A 229 7.33 9.69 7.96
C VAL A 229 6.80 8.83 6.83
N LEU A 230 7.43 8.90 5.67
CA LEU A 230 7.03 8.16 4.48
C LEU A 230 8.22 7.35 3.97
N ASP A 231 8.05 6.04 3.80
CA ASP A 231 9.10 5.13 3.35
C ASP A 231 8.67 4.39 2.08
N SER A 232 9.49 4.45 1.04
CA SER A 232 9.27 3.77 -0.24
C SER A 232 8.07 4.37 -0.99
N MET A 233 8.37 5.41 -1.76
CA MET A 233 7.42 6.44 -2.15
C MET A 233 6.67 6.14 -3.44
N VAL A 234 5.34 6.13 -3.37
CA VAL A 234 4.51 6.19 -4.58
C VAL A 234 4.68 7.55 -5.24
N ASP A 235 4.95 7.58 -6.55
CA ASP A 235 5.02 8.81 -7.32
C ASP A 235 3.60 9.33 -7.63
N PRO A 236 3.15 10.42 -7.01
CA PRO A 236 1.78 10.93 -7.20
C PRO A 236 1.50 11.46 -8.62
N THR A 237 2.50 11.59 -9.48
CA THR A 237 2.36 12.12 -10.85
C THR A 237 2.05 11.05 -11.88
N GLY A 238 2.38 9.78 -11.61
CA GLY A 238 2.13 8.63 -12.49
C GLY A 238 1.08 7.64 -11.96
N VAL A 239 0.46 7.93 -10.80
CA VAL A 239 -0.58 7.06 -10.22
C VAL A 239 -1.71 6.81 -11.23
N TRP A 240 -1.99 5.59 -11.68
CA TRP A 240 -1.30 4.33 -11.38
C TRP A 240 -0.77 3.63 -12.64
N TYR A 241 -1.29 3.97 -13.82
CA TYR A 241 -0.99 3.22 -15.04
C TYR A 241 0.47 3.37 -15.46
N GLU A 242 0.97 4.61 -15.45
CA GLU A 242 2.35 4.93 -15.77
C GLU A 242 3.32 4.35 -14.73
N ASP A 243 2.99 4.47 -13.44
CA ASP A 243 3.78 3.88 -12.35
C ASP A 243 3.93 2.36 -12.49
N ASN A 244 2.85 1.67 -12.88
CA ASN A 244 2.91 0.20 -13.09
C ASN A 244 3.86 -0.17 -14.24
N ILE A 245 3.92 0.63 -15.30
CA ILE A 245 4.87 0.43 -16.40
C ILE A 245 6.30 0.68 -15.91
N GLN A 246 6.55 1.70 -15.08
CA GLN A 246 7.88 1.96 -14.52
C GLN A 246 8.33 0.88 -13.55
N GLN A 247 7.41 0.41 -12.72
CA GLN A 247 7.60 -0.71 -11.80
C GLN A 247 8.08 -1.97 -12.55
N ASP A 248 7.54 -2.25 -13.75
CA ASP A 248 7.97 -3.41 -14.55
C ASP A 248 9.47 -3.37 -14.92
N TYR A 249 9.99 -2.19 -15.27
CA TYR A 249 11.43 -2.02 -15.55
C TYR A 249 12.26 -2.25 -14.29
N ALA A 250 11.86 -1.66 -13.17
CA ALA A 250 12.59 -1.76 -11.91
C ALA A 250 12.59 -3.20 -11.35
N PHE A 251 11.47 -3.93 -11.44
CA PHE A 251 11.42 -5.35 -11.08
C PHE A 251 12.26 -6.23 -11.99
N ASN A 252 12.37 -5.90 -13.28
CA ASN A 252 13.26 -6.63 -14.18
C ASN A 252 14.73 -6.45 -13.78
N ASP A 253 15.14 -5.24 -13.45
CA ASP A 253 16.50 -4.97 -12.97
C ASP A 253 16.77 -5.67 -11.64
N ARG A 254 15.78 -5.67 -10.73
CA ARG A 254 15.87 -6.41 -9.46
C ARG A 254 15.92 -7.93 -9.66
N HIS A 255 15.19 -8.46 -10.65
CA HIS A 255 15.30 -9.87 -11.02
C HIS A 255 16.69 -10.21 -11.56
N ARG A 256 17.29 -9.33 -12.38
CA ARG A 256 18.68 -9.50 -12.85
C ARG A 256 19.69 -9.42 -11.71
N ALA A 257 19.48 -8.56 -10.72
CA ALA A 257 20.31 -8.52 -9.52
C ALA A 257 20.26 -9.85 -8.74
N PHE A 258 19.08 -10.46 -8.60
CA PHE A 258 18.93 -11.81 -8.04
C PHE A 258 19.71 -12.86 -8.85
N LEU A 259 19.61 -12.84 -10.18
CA LEU A 259 20.31 -13.81 -11.04
C LEU A 259 21.83 -13.63 -11.01
N ALA A 260 22.31 -12.39 -10.90
CA ALA A 260 23.73 -12.08 -10.70
C ALA A 260 24.22 -12.63 -9.35
N TRP A 261 23.47 -12.40 -8.27
CA TRP A 261 23.77 -12.97 -6.95
C TRP A 261 23.81 -14.50 -6.96
N VAL A 262 22.89 -15.15 -7.70
CA VAL A 262 22.93 -16.61 -7.89
C VAL A 262 24.22 -17.05 -8.60
N ALA A 263 24.67 -16.31 -9.61
CA ALA A 263 25.89 -16.60 -10.36
C ALA A 263 27.16 -16.42 -9.51
N GLU A 264 27.21 -15.39 -8.67
CA GLU A 264 28.28 -15.18 -7.68
C GLU A 264 28.37 -16.33 -6.67
N HIS A 265 27.26 -17.02 -6.41
CA HIS A 265 27.17 -18.17 -5.52
C HIS A 265 27.08 -19.52 -6.24
N ASP A 266 27.66 -19.64 -7.44
CA ASP A 266 27.66 -20.89 -8.22
C ASP A 266 28.21 -22.11 -7.46
N ALA A 267 29.18 -21.91 -6.57
CA ALA A 267 29.71 -22.99 -5.73
C ALA A 267 28.62 -23.74 -4.93
N THR A 268 27.53 -23.03 -4.58
CA THR A 268 26.36 -23.57 -3.90
C THR A 268 25.29 -24.04 -4.89
N TYR A 269 24.91 -23.20 -5.85
CA TYR A 269 23.72 -23.41 -6.66
C TYR A 269 23.97 -24.18 -7.97
N ARG A 270 25.20 -24.21 -8.47
CA ARG A 270 25.62 -24.93 -9.69
C ARG A 270 24.77 -24.55 -10.90
N LEU A 271 24.45 -23.26 -11.02
CA LEU A 271 23.63 -22.71 -12.11
C LEU A 271 24.47 -22.00 -13.19
N GLY A 272 25.78 -21.86 -12.99
CA GLY A 272 26.71 -21.15 -13.85
C GLY A 272 27.14 -19.81 -13.23
N THR A 273 28.31 -19.33 -13.64
CA THR A 273 28.91 -18.07 -13.16
C THR A 273 28.60 -16.86 -14.04
N ASP A 274 27.88 -17.05 -15.16
CA ASP A 274 27.45 -15.98 -16.06
C ASP A 274 25.96 -15.64 -15.80
N PRO A 275 25.65 -14.43 -15.28
CA PRO A 275 24.28 -14.02 -14.99
C PRO A 275 23.31 -14.15 -16.19
N ALA A 276 23.77 -13.90 -17.42
CA ALA A 276 22.93 -13.99 -18.61
C ALA A 276 22.55 -15.46 -18.93
N LEU A 277 23.47 -16.40 -18.69
CA LEU A 277 23.17 -17.82 -18.85
C LEU A 277 22.27 -18.33 -17.71
N VAL A 278 22.40 -17.78 -16.51
CA VAL A 278 21.49 -18.06 -15.38
C VAL A 278 20.07 -17.52 -15.69
N GLU A 279 19.95 -16.33 -16.27
CA GLU A 279 18.68 -15.76 -16.75
C GLU A 279 18.02 -16.66 -17.80
N ALA A 280 18.79 -17.12 -18.79
CA ALA A 280 18.29 -18.05 -19.81
C ALA A 280 17.75 -19.35 -19.20
N LYS A 281 18.41 -19.90 -18.17
CA LYS A 281 17.93 -21.08 -17.43
C LYS A 281 16.61 -20.80 -16.69
N TRP A 282 16.43 -19.60 -16.14
CA TRP A 282 15.19 -19.23 -15.46
C TRP A 282 14.01 -19.17 -16.46
N TYR A 283 14.21 -18.56 -17.63
CA TYR A 283 13.19 -18.53 -18.69
C TYR A 283 12.91 -19.90 -19.31
N ALA A 284 13.92 -20.79 -19.35
CA ALA A 284 13.71 -22.19 -19.73
C ALA A 284 12.80 -22.92 -18.72
N MET A 285 13.03 -22.73 -17.42
CA MET A 285 12.15 -23.24 -16.36
C MET A 285 10.72 -22.70 -16.50
N ARG A 286 10.54 -21.38 -16.67
CA ARG A 286 9.23 -20.76 -16.91
C ARG A 286 8.51 -21.39 -18.10
N SER A 287 9.21 -21.56 -19.22
CA SER A 287 8.66 -22.15 -20.44
C SER A 287 8.29 -23.63 -20.28
N ALA A 288 9.04 -24.38 -19.47
CA ALA A 288 8.71 -25.76 -19.13
C ALA A 288 7.44 -25.85 -18.28
N LEU A 289 7.32 -24.99 -17.26
CA LEU A 289 6.15 -24.94 -16.37
C LEU A 289 4.88 -24.44 -17.06
N ALA A 290 5.00 -23.58 -18.07
CA ALA A 290 3.88 -23.19 -18.94
C ALA A 290 3.25 -24.40 -19.66
N LYS A 291 4.08 -25.40 -20.03
CA LYS A 291 3.64 -26.61 -20.73
C LYS A 291 3.21 -27.72 -19.78
N ARG A 292 3.93 -27.87 -18.67
CA ARG A 292 3.73 -28.94 -17.67
C ARG A 292 3.88 -28.37 -16.26
N PRO A 293 2.78 -27.93 -15.64
CA PRO A 293 2.80 -27.40 -14.29
C PRO A 293 3.37 -28.42 -13.29
N ALA A 294 4.29 -27.96 -12.45
CA ALA A 294 4.88 -28.76 -11.39
C ALA A 294 3.80 -29.16 -10.38
N GLN A 295 3.63 -30.48 -10.20
CA GLN A 295 2.67 -31.08 -9.26
C GLN A 295 1.25 -30.50 -9.40
N LYS A 296 0.83 -30.13 -10.63
CA LYS A 296 -0.46 -29.46 -10.90
C LYS A 296 -0.73 -28.25 -10.01
N THR A 297 0.33 -27.61 -9.50
CA THR A 297 0.26 -26.51 -8.53
C THR A 297 1.03 -25.30 -9.02
N VAL A 298 2.20 -25.47 -9.64
CA VAL A 298 3.03 -24.35 -10.10
C VAL A 298 3.14 -24.37 -11.62
N GLY A 299 2.37 -23.51 -12.30
CA GLY A 299 2.56 -23.17 -13.72
C GLY A 299 3.48 -21.97 -13.90
N ALA A 300 3.49 -21.37 -15.10
CA ALA A 300 4.29 -20.17 -15.38
C ALA A 300 3.86 -18.97 -14.54
N SER A 301 2.56 -18.78 -14.34
CA SER A 301 2.00 -17.66 -13.57
C SER A 301 2.30 -17.78 -12.08
N GLU A 302 2.25 -19.01 -11.53
CA GLU A 302 2.65 -19.26 -10.14
C GLU A 302 4.15 -19.20 -9.94
N LEU A 303 4.95 -19.49 -10.97
CA LEU A 303 6.40 -19.25 -10.93
C LEU A 303 6.66 -17.74 -10.77
N GLU A 304 6.06 -16.90 -11.60
CA GLU A 304 6.22 -15.43 -11.48
C GLU A 304 5.82 -14.94 -10.09
N ASP A 305 4.64 -15.35 -9.61
CA ASP A 305 4.17 -15.06 -8.26
C ASP A 305 5.15 -15.50 -7.15
N THR A 306 5.93 -16.55 -7.39
CA THR A 306 6.92 -17.06 -6.42
C THR A 306 8.16 -16.18 -6.37
N TYR A 307 8.57 -15.58 -7.50
CA TYR A 307 9.83 -14.81 -7.60
C TYR A 307 9.63 -13.29 -7.43
N ILE A 308 8.44 -12.75 -7.71
CA ILE A 308 8.10 -11.33 -7.45
C ILE A 308 8.47 -10.90 -6.02
N PRO A 309 8.18 -11.68 -4.95
CA PRO A 309 8.55 -11.28 -3.60
C PRO A 309 10.06 -11.08 -3.38
N GLY A 310 10.90 -11.73 -4.18
CA GLY A 310 12.35 -11.51 -4.16
C GLY A 310 12.77 -10.13 -4.69
N GLY A 311 11.92 -9.47 -5.48
CA GLY A 311 12.10 -8.07 -5.87
C GLY A 311 11.78 -7.08 -4.76
N TYR A 312 10.89 -7.44 -3.82
CA TYR A 312 10.57 -6.63 -2.64
C TYR A 312 11.61 -6.78 -1.53
N TYR A 313 12.14 -8.00 -1.31
CA TYR A 313 13.07 -8.28 -0.21
C TYR A 313 14.14 -9.31 -0.62
N ASN A 314 15.40 -8.89 -0.62
CA ASN A 314 16.52 -9.75 -0.96
C ASN A 314 16.71 -10.90 0.04
N GLY A 315 16.26 -10.80 1.29
CA GLY A 315 16.28 -11.90 2.25
C GLY A 315 15.51 -13.16 1.80
N ARG A 316 14.68 -13.07 0.75
CA ARG A 316 14.01 -14.23 0.13
C ARG A 316 14.89 -14.96 -0.91
N TRP A 317 15.97 -14.34 -1.39
CA TRP A 317 16.82 -14.86 -2.47
C TRP A 317 17.40 -16.25 -2.20
N PRO A 318 17.92 -16.59 -0.99
CA PRO A 318 18.46 -17.93 -0.76
C PRO A 318 17.42 -19.04 -1.00
N ARG A 319 16.18 -18.85 -0.56
CA ARG A 319 15.08 -19.81 -0.77
C ARG A 319 14.68 -19.90 -2.24
N LEU A 320 14.64 -18.78 -2.94
CA LEU A 320 14.31 -18.73 -4.37
C LEU A 320 15.40 -19.41 -5.21
N ALA A 321 16.68 -19.17 -4.88
CA ALA A 321 17.81 -19.80 -5.53
C ALA A 321 17.87 -21.32 -5.29
N GLU A 322 17.55 -21.79 -4.09
CA GLU A 322 17.40 -23.22 -3.80
C GLU A 322 16.29 -23.86 -4.65
N ALA A 323 15.13 -23.21 -4.74
CA ALA A 323 14.03 -23.67 -5.57
C ALA A 323 14.40 -23.71 -7.07
N PHE A 324 15.09 -22.67 -7.53
CA PHE A 324 15.59 -22.58 -8.91
C PHE A 324 16.58 -23.71 -9.22
N ALA A 325 17.63 -23.83 -8.41
CA ALA A 325 18.69 -24.82 -8.60
C ALA A 325 18.15 -26.25 -8.55
N ALA A 326 17.25 -26.56 -7.61
CA ALA A 326 16.65 -27.89 -7.50
C ALA A 326 15.86 -28.28 -8.76
N TYR A 327 15.09 -27.35 -9.32
CA TYR A 327 14.33 -27.60 -10.54
C TYR A 327 15.24 -27.66 -11.77
N ALA A 328 16.10 -26.66 -11.97
CA ALA A 328 16.90 -26.51 -13.17
C ALA A 328 17.98 -27.59 -13.33
N ASN A 329 18.60 -28.05 -12.23
CA ASN A 329 19.66 -29.05 -12.29
C ASN A 329 19.11 -30.48 -12.30
N ASN A 330 18.04 -30.74 -11.54
CA ASN A 330 17.63 -32.11 -11.21
C ASN A 330 16.16 -32.42 -11.55
N GLY A 331 15.40 -31.46 -12.09
CA GLY A 331 13.95 -31.59 -12.28
C GLY A 331 13.15 -31.72 -10.99
N ASN A 332 13.75 -31.45 -9.82
CA ASN A 332 13.08 -31.58 -8.53
C ASN A 332 12.17 -30.39 -8.26
N SER A 333 10.86 -30.59 -8.45
CA SER A 333 9.84 -29.57 -8.23
C SER A 333 9.43 -29.34 -6.77
N GLY A 334 9.85 -30.19 -5.83
CA GLY A 334 9.45 -30.10 -4.42
C GLY A 334 9.77 -28.75 -3.77
N PRO A 335 11.03 -28.27 -3.83
CA PRO A 335 11.42 -26.96 -3.33
C PRO A 335 10.67 -25.80 -3.98
N LEU A 336 10.39 -25.88 -5.29
CA LEU A 336 9.62 -24.87 -6.00
C LEU A 336 8.16 -24.78 -5.50
N VAL A 337 7.49 -25.92 -5.31
CA VAL A 337 6.12 -25.95 -4.74
C VAL A 337 6.12 -25.43 -3.30
N ALA A 338 7.15 -25.74 -2.51
CA ALA A 338 7.29 -25.23 -1.15
C ALA A 338 7.57 -23.72 -1.11
N ALA A 339 8.32 -23.18 -2.08
CA ALA A 339 8.53 -21.74 -2.23
C ALA A 339 7.23 -21.03 -2.64
N TYR A 340 6.49 -21.57 -3.61
CA TYR A 340 5.17 -21.04 -4.00
C TYR A 340 4.22 -20.96 -2.81
N LYS A 341 4.04 -22.05 -2.05
CA LYS A 341 3.15 -22.07 -0.88
C LYS A 341 3.49 -21.02 0.18
N ALA A 342 4.76 -20.67 0.32
CA ALA A 342 5.20 -19.73 1.35
C ALA A 342 5.27 -18.28 0.90
N LEU A 343 5.55 -18.03 -0.39
CA LEU A 343 5.83 -16.69 -0.90
C LEU A 343 4.83 -16.23 -1.96
N GLY A 344 4.33 -17.16 -2.77
CA GLY A 344 3.47 -16.87 -3.92
C GLY A 344 1.99 -17.12 -3.67
N ALA A 345 1.60 -18.11 -2.89
CA ALA A 345 0.20 -18.49 -2.72
C ALA A 345 -0.62 -17.39 -2.01
N VAL A 346 -1.87 -17.20 -2.43
CA VAL A 346 -2.80 -16.23 -1.86
C VAL A 346 -3.77 -16.95 -0.94
N ASP A 347 -3.89 -16.46 0.30
CA ASP A 347 -4.88 -16.93 1.27
C ASP A 347 -6.11 -16.00 1.32
N ALA A 348 -7.01 -16.26 2.27
CA ALA A 348 -8.22 -15.45 2.42
C ALA A 348 -7.94 -13.97 2.77
N SER A 349 -6.83 -13.69 3.46
CA SER A 349 -6.42 -12.31 3.74
C SER A 349 -5.94 -11.63 2.46
N GLY A 350 -5.17 -12.34 1.64
CA GLY A 350 -4.75 -11.86 0.33
C GLY A 350 -5.90 -11.67 -0.67
N ASP A 351 -6.96 -12.50 -0.62
CA ASP A 351 -8.18 -12.28 -1.42
C ASP A 351 -8.88 -10.97 -1.04
N ASN A 352 -8.95 -10.65 0.26
CA ASN A 352 -9.46 -9.36 0.73
C ASN A 352 -8.53 -8.22 0.29
N GLY A 353 -7.23 -8.37 0.51
CA GLY A 353 -6.20 -7.41 0.11
C GLY A 353 -6.31 -7.06 -1.37
N TYR A 354 -6.38 -8.06 -2.25
CA TYR A 354 -6.51 -7.83 -3.70
C TYR A 354 -7.86 -7.20 -4.10
N SER A 355 -8.94 -7.53 -3.41
CA SER A 355 -10.24 -6.87 -3.64
C SER A 355 -10.18 -5.38 -3.32
N ILE A 356 -9.42 -5.00 -2.30
CA ILE A 356 -9.18 -3.59 -1.95
C ILE A 356 -8.17 -2.94 -2.89
N TYR A 357 -7.09 -3.64 -3.21
CA TYR A 357 -6.11 -3.20 -4.19
C TYR A 357 -6.79 -2.74 -5.48
N ALA A 358 -7.54 -3.65 -6.11
CA ALA A 358 -8.25 -3.34 -7.35
C ALA A 358 -9.28 -2.21 -7.17
N ALA A 359 -10.01 -2.19 -6.05
CA ALA A 359 -10.98 -1.12 -5.80
C ALA A 359 -10.35 0.26 -5.72
N VAL A 360 -9.24 0.40 -5.01
CA VAL A 360 -8.51 1.66 -4.86
C VAL A 360 -7.82 2.04 -6.17
N GLN A 361 -7.03 1.14 -6.76
CA GLN A 361 -6.29 1.41 -8.00
C GLN A 361 -7.22 1.89 -9.11
N CYS A 362 -8.34 1.20 -9.32
CA CYS A 362 -9.27 1.53 -10.41
C CYS A 362 -10.11 2.78 -10.13
N ARG A 363 -10.14 3.26 -8.88
CA ARG A 363 -10.95 4.40 -8.45
C ARG A 363 -10.15 5.68 -8.31
N ASP A 364 -8.93 5.62 -7.82
CA ASP A 364 -8.12 6.81 -7.51
C ASP A 364 -7.67 7.58 -8.76
N ALA A 365 -7.42 6.87 -9.86
CA ALA A 365 -6.95 7.45 -11.12
C ALA A 365 -7.55 6.75 -12.33
N SER A 366 -7.44 7.39 -13.50
CA SER A 366 -7.92 6.82 -14.76
C SER A 366 -7.00 5.72 -15.26
N TRP A 367 -7.60 4.64 -15.76
CA TRP A 367 -6.93 3.56 -16.46
C TRP A 367 -7.47 3.46 -17.90
N PRO A 368 -6.64 3.08 -18.89
CA PRO A 368 -7.14 2.86 -20.24
C PRO A 368 -8.25 1.82 -20.27
N ARG A 369 -9.37 2.15 -20.93
CA ARG A 369 -10.50 1.22 -21.14
C ARG A 369 -10.36 0.40 -22.41
N ASP A 370 -9.56 0.88 -23.37
CA ASP A 370 -9.26 0.16 -24.61
C ASP A 370 -8.09 -0.81 -24.40
N TRP A 371 -8.37 -2.10 -24.55
CA TRP A 371 -7.37 -3.16 -24.44
C TRP A 371 -6.26 -3.07 -25.51
N ALA A 372 -6.50 -2.41 -26.64
CA ALA A 372 -5.46 -2.21 -27.65
C ALA A 372 -4.28 -1.39 -27.11
N GLN A 373 -4.55 -0.41 -26.24
CA GLN A 373 -3.50 0.37 -25.56
C GLN A 373 -2.69 -0.51 -24.62
N TRP A 374 -3.35 -1.29 -23.75
CA TRP A 374 -2.68 -2.26 -22.87
C TRP A 374 -1.79 -3.21 -23.66
N ARG A 375 -2.28 -3.76 -24.76
CA ARG A 375 -1.49 -4.66 -25.62
C ARG A 375 -0.25 -3.98 -26.17
N LYS A 376 -0.39 -2.76 -26.70
CA LYS A 376 0.73 -1.99 -27.28
C LYS A 376 1.79 -1.70 -26.22
N ASP A 377 1.38 -1.13 -25.09
CA ASP A 377 2.30 -0.62 -24.08
C ASP A 377 3.02 -1.78 -23.36
N ASN A 378 2.31 -2.87 -23.06
CA ASN A 378 2.90 -4.04 -22.43
C ASN A 378 3.82 -4.84 -23.36
N TRP A 379 3.55 -4.94 -24.67
CA TRP A 379 4.53 -5.54 -25.58
C TRP A 379 5.78 -4.67 -25.74
N ALA A 380 5.64 -3.34 -25.72
CA ALA A 380 6.78 -2.43 -25.76
C ALA A 380 7.65 -2.55 -24.50
N ALA A 381 7.04 -2.64 -23.31
CA ALA A 381 7.75 -2.86 -22.05
C ALA A 381 8.37 -4.26 -21.99
N TYR A 382 7.62 -5.32 -22.34
CA TYR A 382 8.08 -6.71 -22.29
C TYR A 382 9.31 -6.96 -23.19
N ALA A 383 9.44 -6.25 -24.31
CA ALA A 383 10.62 -6.34 -25.17
C ALA A 383 11.93 -5.91 -24.47
N LYS A 384 11.83 -5.11 -23.40
CA LYS A 384 12.96 -4.57 -22.63
C LYS A 384 13.09 -5.19 -21.24
N ALA A 385 11.95 -5.46 -20.59
CA ALA A 385 11.84 -5.88 -19.20
C ALA A 385 10.89 -7.08 -19.03
N PRO A 386 11.20 -8.27 -19.55
CA PRO A 386 10.24 -9.37 -19.67
C PRO A 386 9.80 -10.03 -18.36
N PHE A 387 10.46 -9.78 -17.21
CA PHE A 387 10.21 -10.54 -15.97
C PHE A 387 8.76 -10.48 -15.47
N MET A 388 8.20 -9.28 -15.26
CA MET A 388 6.91 -9.11 -14.57
C MET A 388 5.79 -8.52 -15.45
N VAL A 389 6.13 -7.86 -16.57
CA VAL A 389 5.20 -7.02 -17.37
C VAL A 389 3.82 -7.63 -17.56
N TRP A 390 3.72 -8.82 -18.14
CA TRP A 390 2.40 -9.41 -18.41
C TRP A 390 1.68 -9.86 -17.15
N SER A 391 2.39 -10.33 -16.13
CA SER A 391 1.79 -10.67 -14.84
C SER A 391 1.21 -9.44 -14.14
N ASN A 392 1.92 -8.31 -14.21
CA ASN A 392 1.50 -7.02 -13.67
C ASN A 392 0.31 -6.44 -14.45
N ALA A 393 0.34 -6.55 -15.78
CA ALA A 393 -0.77 -6.16 -16.64
C ALA A 393 -2.06 -6.87 -16.25
N TRP A 394 -2.02 -8.20 -16.07
CA TRP A 394 -3.22 -8.97 -15.67
C TRP A 394 -3.65 -8.70 -14.23
N TYR A 395 -2.71 -8.38 -13.33
CA TYR A 395 -3.02 -8.00 -11.96
C TYR A 395 -3.88 -6.73 -11.90
N ASN A 396 -3.60 -5.76 -12.79
CA ASN A 396 -4.27 -4.46 -12.86
C ASN A 396 -5.40 -4.36 -13.91
N ALA A 397 -5.49 -5.30 -14.86
CA ALA A 397 -6.48 -5.30 -15.93
C ALA A 397 -7.96 -5.29 -15.49
N PRO A 398 -8.38 -5.69 -14.26
CA PRO A 398 -9.74 -5.41 -13.81
C PRO A 398 -10.15 -3.93 -13.93
N CYS A 399 -9.20 -2.99 -13.90
CA CYS A 399 -9.47 -1.56 -14.06
C CYS A 399 -10.05 -1.18 -15.43
N ALA A 400 -9.73 -1.92 -16.49
CA ALA A 400 -10.37 -1.73 -17.79
C ALA A 400 -11.88 -2.03 -17.75
N PHE A 401 -12.31 -2.91 -16.83
CA PHE A 401 -13.69 -3.39 -16.69
C PHE A 401 -14.39 -2.89 -15.42
N TRP A 402 -13.75 -2.01 -14.65
CA TRP A 402 -14.22 -1.61 -13.34
C TRP A 402 -15.56 -0.88 -13.41
N PRO A 403 -16.53 -1.17 -12.51
CA PRO A 403 -17.92 -0.70 -12.63
C PRO A 403 -18.13 0.76 -12.20
N THR A 404 -17.13 1.41 -11.64
CA THR A 404 -17.20 2.82 -11.23
C THR A 404 -16.35 3.71 -12.12
N SER A 405 -16.68 5.00 -12.15
CA SER A 405 -15.80 6.02 -12.72
C SER A 405 -14.58 6.22 -11.83
N SER A 406 -13.45 6.56 -12.47
CA SER A 406 -12.24 6.99 -11.77
C SER A 406 -12.38 8.42 -11.26
N LEU A 407 -11.60 8.75 -10.24
CA LEU A 407 -11.35 10.09 -9.75
C LEU A 407 -10.18 10.72 -10.51
N ARG A 408 -9.93 12.00 -10.20
CA ARG A 408 -8.68 12.66 -10.55
C ARG A 408 -7.71 12.45 -9.38
N PRO A 409 -6.44 12.11 -9.65
CA PRO A 409 -5.40 12.10 -8.63
C PRO A 409 -5.35 13.43 -7.87
N VAL A 410 -5.06 13.36 -6.58
CA VAL A 410 -4.91 14.55 -5.75
C VAL A 410 -3.55 15.16 -6.03
N ASP A 411 -3.50 16.45 -6.35
CA ASP A 411 -2.25 17.20 -6.36
C ASP A 411 -1.74 17.34 -4.92
N VAL A 412 -0.69 16.59 -4.58
CA VAL A 412 -0.12 16.55 -3.23
C VAL A 412 0.92 17.66 -2.96
N SER A 413 1.16 18.57 -3.92
CA SER A 413 2.06 19.71 -3.72
C SER A 413 1.69 20.50 -2.45
N ASN A 414 2.65 20.72 -1.56
CA ASN A 414 2.42 21.30 -0.25
C ASN A 414 3.65 22.01 0.33
N ASP A 415 3.47 23.22 0.83
CA ASP A 415 4.48 24.04 1.51
C ASP A 415 4.03 24.54 2.90
N ALA A 416 2.89 24.04 3.39
CA ALA A 416 2.31 24.42 4.68
C ALA A 416 2.64 23.41 5.81
N LEU A 417 3.43 22.38 5.52
CA LEU A 417 3.73 21.30 6.46
C LEU A 417 4.96 21.63 7.33
N PRO A 418 5.00 21.11 8.58
CA PRO A 418 6.29 20.91 9.22
C PRO A 418 7.16 19.94 8.39
N PRO A 419 8.49 19.93 8.57
CA PRO A 419 9.36 19.03 7.82
C PRO A 419 8.88 17.58 7.91
N ALA A 420 8.64 16.95 6.76
CA ALA A 420 8.38 15.52 6.64
C ALA A 420 9.71 14.77 6.46
N LEU A 421 9.80 13.54 6.96
CA LEU A 421 10.96 12.67 6.77
C LEU A 421 10.63 11.58 5.75
N LEU A 422 11.40 11.51 4.68
CA LEU A 422 11.21 10.58 3.57
C LEU A 422 12.35 9.58 3.52
N PHE A 423 12.04 8.32 3.20
CA PHE A 423 13.01 7.26 3.00
C PHE A 423 12.82 6.63 1.62
N GLN A 424 13.93 6.42 0.90
CA GLN A 424 13.90 5.78 -0.41
C GLN A 424 15.17 4.95 -0.65
N ALA A 425 15.02 3.73 -1.15
CA ALA A 425 16.15 2.94 -1.65
C ALA A 425 16.38 3.24 -3.14
N THR A 426 17.64 3.24 -3.60
CA THR A 426 17.96 3.56 -5.01
C THR A 426 17.39 2.53 -5.99
N ASP A 427 17.36 1.26 -5.60
CA ASP A 427 16.99 0.12 -6.43
C ASP A 427 15.67 -0.51 -5.97
N ASP A 428 14.82 0.23 -5.25
CA ASP A 428 13.47 -0.23 -4.88
C ASP A 428 12.65 -0.48 -6.16
N ALA A 429 12.25 -1.74 -6.34
CA ALA A 429 11.52 -2.15 -7.52
C ALA A 429 10.03 -1.77 -7.49
N ALA A 430 9.41 -1.73 -6.30
CA ALA A 430 7.98 -1.51 -6.15
C ALA A 430 7.62 -0.03 -6.20
N THR A 431 8.45 0.80 -5.60
CA THR A 431 8.36 2.26 -5.65
C THR A 431 9.70 2.83 -6.08
N PRO A 432 9.95 2.98 -7.40
CA PRO A 432 11.24 3.41 -7.92
C PRO A 432 11.74 4.73 -7.33
N TYR A 433 13.07 4.86 -7.21
CA TYR A 433 13.76 5.99 -6.58
C TYR A 433 13.22 7.37 -6.96
N GLN A 434 12.85 7.55 -8.24
CA GLN A 434 12.32 8.81 -8.74
C GLN A 434 11.07 9.27 -7.98
N GLY A 435 10.22 8.37 -7.49
CA GLY A 435 9.06 8.73 -6.65
C GLY A 435 9.48 9.42 -5.35
N GLY A 436 10.59 9.00 -4.74
CA GLY A 436 11.15 9.66 -3.56
C GLY A 436 11.60 11.09 -3.84
N VAL A 437 12.28 11.31 -4.97
CA VAL A 437 12.72 12.63 -5.43
C VAL A 437 11.51 13.52 -5.77
N THR A 438 10.55 12.98 -6.53
CA THR A 438 9.33 13.70 -6.92
C THR A 438 8.56 14.16 -5.68
N VAL A 439 8.33 13.27 -4.70
CA VAL A 439 7.60 13.64 -3.47
C VAL A 439 8.39 14.63 -2.63
N HIS A 440 9.72 14.54 -2.57
CA HIS A 440 10.55 15.51 -1.88
C HIS A 440 10.40 16.92 -2.46
N HIS A 441 10.32 17.05 -3.79
CA HIS A 441 10.05 18.33 -4.47
C HIS A 441 8.63 18.85 -4.24
N LEU A 442 7.64 17.95 -4.22
CA LEU A 442 6.23 18.31 -4.02
C LEU A 442 5.93 18.71 -2.57
N LEU A 443 6.56 18.05 -1.59
CA LEU A 443 6.46 18.37 -0.17
C LEU A 443 7.62 19.27 0.24
N ARG A 444 7.49 20.58 -0.07
CA ARG A 444 8.55 21.55 0.19
C ARG A 444 8.91 21.59 1.67
N GLY A 445 10.20 21.54 1.97
CA GLY A 445 10.72 21.50 3.34
C GLY A 445 10.71 20.09 3.96
N SER A 446 10.31 19.05 3.22
CA SER A 446 10.62 17.67 3.59
C SER A 446 12.13 17.40 3.55
N SER A 447 12.53 16.22 4.03
CA SER A 447 13.92 15.78 4.07
C SER A 447 14.01 14.34 3.57
N LEU A 448 14.82 14.09 2.53
CA LEU A 448 14.98 12.78 1.90
C LEU A 448 16.25 12.06 2.36
N VAL A 449 16.08 10.90 2.98
CA VAL A 449 17.16 9.98 3.37
C VAL A 449 17.18 8.80 2.40
N VAL A 450 18.30 8.60 1.71
CA VAL A 450 18.45 7.56 0.69
C VAL A 450 19.28 6.39 1.20
N GLU A 451 18.82 5.16 0.99
CA GLU A 451 19.65 3.96 1.09
C GLU A 451 20.35 3.69 -0.25
N ASP A 452 21.63 4.01 -0.32
CA ASP A 452 22.44 3.92 -1.55
C ASP A 452 22.81 2.47 -1.89
N GLY A 453 22.47 2.06 -3.11
CA GLY A 453 22.54 0.69 -3.61
C GLY A 453 21.51 -0.27 -2.99
N GLY A 454 20.63 0.24 -2.11
CA GLY A 454 19.59 -0.53 -1.46
C GLY A 454 18.46 -0.85 -2.42
N GLY A 455 17.93 -2.07 -2.39
CA GLY A 455 16.86 -2.50 -3.30
C GLY A 455 15.73 -3.25 -2.61
N ASN A 456 15.56 -3.04 -1.30
CA ASN A 456 14.42 -3.56 -0.56
C ASN A 456 13.31 -2.51 -0.51
N HIS A 457 12.06 -2.97 -0.50
CA HIS A 457 10.87 -2.11 -0.42
C HIS A 457 10.39 -2.02 1.03
N GLY A 458 10.53 -0.82 1.62
CA GLY A 458 10.41 -0.57 3.05
C GLY A 458 11.75 -0.81 3.77
N ILE A 459 12.48 0.27 4.02
CA ILE A 459 13.89 0.20 4.46
C ILE A 459 14.11 0.64 5.91
N SER A 460 13.23 1.47 6.46
CA SER A 460 13.25 1.86 7.86
C SER A 460 12.71 0.75 8.78
N LEU A 461 13.25 0.66 10.01
CA LEU A 461 13.04 -0.41 10.99
C LEU A 461 13.38 -1.83 10.51
N SER A 462 13.92 -1.98 9.30
CA SER A 462 14.28 -3.27 8.69
C SER A 462 15.62 -3.83 9.19
N GLY A 463 16.40 -3.06 9.94
CA GLY A 463 17.71 -3.45 10.47
C GLY A 463 18.86 -2.50 10.12
N ASN A 464 18.65 -1.52 9.26
CA ASN A 464 19.67 -0.51 8.92
C ASN A 464 19.76 0.58 10.01
N ALA A 465 20.78 0.49 10.85
CA ALA A 465 20.99 1.42 11.96
C ALA A 465 21.20 2.89 11.52
N CYS A 466 21.67 3.13 10.30
CA CYS A 466 21.83 4.50 9.77
C CYS A 466 20.46 5.13 9.49
N LEU A 467 19.56 4.42 8.81
CA LEU A 467 18.19 4.88 8.54
C LEU A 467 17.41 5.05 9.85
N ASP A 468 17.49 4.06 10.73
CA ASP A 468 16.78 4.05 12.01
C ASP A 468 17.21 5.21 12.91
N LYS A 469 18.47 5.66 12.83
CA LYS A 469 18.96 6.83 13.57
C LYS A 469 18.20 8.10 13.17
N TYR A 470 17.97 8.33 11.87
CA TYR A 470 17.21 9.48 11.39
C TYR A 470 15.73 9.40 11.79
N LEU A 471 15.13 8.22 11.65
CA LEU A 471 13.76 7.97 12.08
C LEU A 471 13.57 8.28 13.57
N VAL A 472 14.48 7.78 14.41
CA VAL A 472 14.44 7.97 15.87
C VAL A 472 14.62 9.43 16.23
N ALA A 473 15.56 10.15 15.61
CA ALA A 473 15.78 11.58 15.88
C ALA A 473 14.55 12.42 15.51
N TYR A 474 13.89 12.10 14.39
CA TYR A 474 12.68 12.77 13.96
C TYR A 474 11.48 12.46 14.86
N LEU A 475 11.26 11.19 15.20
CA LEU A 475 10.18 10.79 16.10
C LEU A 475 10.43 11.19 17.57
N ASP A 476 11.66 11.47 17.99
CA ASP A 476 11.90 12.00 19.34
C ASP A 476 11.73 13.52 19.36
N LYS A 477 12.46 14.22 18.47
CA LYS A 477 12.67 15.68 18.55
C LYS A 477 12.17 16.47 17.35
N GLY A 478 11.74 15.81 16.27
CA GLY A 478 11.41 16.47 15.00
C GLY A 478 12.63 16.86 14.19
N THR A 479 13.82 16.36 14.53
CA THR A 479 15.06 16.65 13.80
C THR A 479 15.11 15.86 12.50
N VAL A 480 15.33 16.57 11.40
CA VAL A 480 15.58 16.00 10.06
C VAL A 480 17.01 16.34 9.62
N PRO A 481 17.64 15.53 8.74
CA PRO A 481 18.86 15.94 8.08
C PRO A 481 18.59 17.06 7.06
N HIS A 482 19.66 17.78 6.70
CA HIS A 482 19.64 18.78 5.65
C HIS A 482 20.86 18.56 4.75
N GLY A 483 20.62 18.43 3.45
CA GLY A 483 21.67 18.34 2.44
C GLY A 483 21.56 19.44 1.39
N THR A 484 22.39 19.33 0.37
CA THR A 484 22.37 20.22 -0.79
C THR A 484 21.94 19.41 -2.00
N GLY A 485 20.76 19.71 -2.57
CA GLY A 485 20.22 19.02 -3.75
C GLY A 485 18.99 18.18 -3.41
N ASP A 486 18.78 17.10 -4.17
CA ASP A 486 17.59 16.24 -4.05
C ASP A 486 17.66 15.24 -2.90
N ILE A 487 18.79 15.16 -2.20
CA ILE A 487 19.07 14.20 -1.11
C ILE A 487 19.62 14.94 0.10
N ASP A 488 19.03 14.71 1.27
CA ASP A 488 19.44 15.32 2.53
C ASP A 488 20.41 14.47 3.34
N ALA A 489 20.32 13.15 3.22
CA ALA A 489 21.27 12.22 3.81
C ALA A 489 21.34 10.91 3.03
N VAL A 490 22.50 10.25 3.11
CA VAL A 490 22.73 8.95 2.50
C VAL A 490 23.13 7.95 3.58
N CYS A 491 22.57 6.74 3.48
CA CYS A 491 22.93 5.58 4.27
C CYS A 491 23.37 4.45 3.34
N PRO A 492 24.42 3.68 3.69
CA PRO A 492 24.79 2.52 2.89
C PRO A 492 23.74 1.42 3.03
N LYS A 493 23.53 0.65 1.96
CA LYS A 493 22.71 -0.57 2.01
C LYS A 493 23.24 -1.60 3.01
N LEU A 494 22.34 -2.46 3.49
CA LEU A 494 22.73 -3.68 4.19
C LEU A 494 23.44 -4.66 3.24
N PRO A 495 24.35 -5.52 3.75
CA PRO A 495 24.93 -6.59 2.95
C PRO A 495 23.88 -7.50 2.32
N ASP A 496 24.16 -7.97 1.11
CA ASP A 496 23.33 -8.98 0.45
C ASP A 496 23.34 -10.29 1.26
N PRO A 497 22.26 -11.09 1.20
CA PRO A 497 22.16 -12.32 1.98
C PRO A 497 23.25 -13.32 1.57
N THR A 498 23.62 -14.19 2.51
CA THR A 498 24.46 -15.36 2.19
C THR A 498 23.59 -16.58 1.90
N PRO A 499 24.06 -17.55 1.10
CA PRO A 499 23.38 -18.83 0.92
C PRO A 499 23.06 -19.51 2.27
N ALA A 500 21.90 -20.17 2.37
CA ALA A 500 21.48 -20.79 3.62
C ALA A 500 22.42 -21.96 4.00
N LYS A 501 22.94 -21.94 5.23
CA LYS A 501 23.90 -22.96 5.72
C LYS A 501 23.21 -24.27 6.18
N THR A 502 21.89 -24.25 6.44
CA THR A 502 21.09 -25.41 6.85
C THR A 502 19.63 -25.29 6.37
N LYS A 503 18.98 -26.41 6.04
CA LYS A 503 17.57 -26.50 5.58
C LYS A 503 16.50 -26.05 6.60
N SER A 504 16.90 -25.54 7.76
CA SER A 504 15.99 -25.10 8.81
C SER A 504 16.57 -23.87 9.52
N ALA A 505 15.69 -22.90 9.78
CA ALA A 505 15.91 -21.61 10.42
C ALA A 505 16.32 -20.47 9.46
N SER A 506 15.32 -19.83 8.86
CA SER A 506 15.41 -18.37 8.74
C SER A 506 15.37 -17.83 10.17
N VAL A 507 16.44 -17.18 10.63
CA VAL A 507 16.34 -16.30 11.78
C VAL A 507 15.29 -15.25 11.39
N GLU A 508 14.22 -15.11 12.17
CA GLU A 508 13.29 -13.98 12.01
C GLU A 508 14.08 -12.71 12.35
N ASP A 509 14.77 -12.14 11.36
CA ASP A 509 15.33 -10.80 11.47
C ASP A 509 14.23 -9.75 11.28
N ARG A 510 14.56 -8.50 11.61
CA ARG A 510 13.61 -7.38 11.53
C ARG A 510 13.10 -7.16 10.11
N GLY A 511 13.95 -7.41 9.10
CA GLY A 511 13.60 -7.31 7.70
C GLY A 511 12.55 -8.36 7.31
N ALA A 512 12.77 -9.63 7.62
CA ALA A 512 11.81 -10.69 7.33
C ALA A 512 10.45 -10.44 8.01
N THR A 513 10.46 -9.91 9.23
CA THR A 513 9.23 -9.54 9.95
C THR A 513 8.50 -8.37 9.27
N LEU A 514 9.21 -7.31 8.90
CA LEU A 514 8.63 -6.16 8.19
C LEU A 514 8.01 -6.57 6.86
N HIS A 515 8.75 -7.27 6.01
CA HIS A 515 8.29 -7.62 4.67
C HIS A 515 7.19 -8.71 4.69
N GLY A 516 6.99 -9.40 5.83
CA GLY A 516 5.79 -10.20 6.07
C GLY A 516 4.54 -9.34 6.36
N LEU A 517 4.71 -8.13 6.91
CA LEU A 517 3.64 -7.18 7.19
C LEU A 517 3.31 -6.27 6.00
N LEU A 518 4.32 -5.84 5.24
CA LEU A 518 4.12 -5.06 4.01
C LEU A 518 3.46 -5.90 2.91
N GLY A 519 3.72 -7.22 2.93
CA GLY A 519 3.30 -8.12 1.87
C GLY A 519 4.18 -7.98 0.62
N SER A 520 3.82 -8.70 -0.42
CA SER A 520 4.50 -8.67 -1.73
C SER A 520 3.50 -8.80 -2.89
N ARG A 521 2.25 -8.46 -2.59
CA ARG A 521 1.09 -8.42 -3.48
C ARG A 521 0.30 -7.21 -3.05
N GLY A 522 0.62 -6.10 -3.69
CA GLY A 522 0.23 -4.73 -3.39
C GLY A 522 0.85 -3.94 -4.51
#